data_AF-A0A936DB18-F1
#
_entry.id   AF-A0A936DB18-F1
#
_cell.length_a   1.000
_cell.length_b   1.000
_cell.length_c   1.000
_cell.angle_alpha   90.00
_cell.angle_beta   90.00
_cell.angle_gamma   90.00
#
_symmetry.space_group_name_H-M   'P 1'
#
loop_
_entity.id
_entity.type
_entity.pdbx_description
1 polymer ?
#
loop_
_entity_poly.entity_id
_entity_poly.type
_entity_poly.pdbx_seq_one_letter_code
_entity_poly.pdbx_strand_id
1 'polypeptide(L)' 'MASFTAITRKKRARRHRNAGSARKAKQARRSTLSAAELFASLGEPGKPAPQRAATKG' A
#
# COMPACT_ATOMS: atom_id res chain seq x y z
N MET A 1 -12.81 39.43 -6.26
CA MET A 1 -12.54 38.13 -6.94
C MET A 1 -11.13 37.68 -6.60
N ALA A 2 -10.93 36.41 -6.23
CA ALA A 2 -9.56 35.88 -6.11
C ALA A 2 -8.97 35.68 -7.51
N SER A 3 -7.71 36.05 -7.71
CA SER A 3 -7.02 35.85 -8.99
C SER A 3 -6.91 34.36 -9.35
N PHE A 4 -6.81 34.06 -10.65
CA PHE A 4 -6.58 32.69 -11.11
C PHE A 4 -5.34 32.04 -10.48
N THR A 5 -4.30 32.83 -10.20
CA THR A 5 -3.07 32.39 -9.52
C THR A 5 -3.31 32.03 -8.05
N ALA A 6 -4.13 32.79 -7.32
CA ALA A 6 -4.50 32.46 -5.95
C ALA A 6 -5.32 31.16 -5.88
N ILE A 7 -6.24 30.96 -6.84
CA ILE A 7 -7.06 29.76 -6.95
C ILE A 7 -6.19 28.52 -7.22
N THR A 8 -5.26 28.58 -8.17
CA THR A 8 -4.38 27.45 -8.49
C THR A 8 -3.44 27.11 -7.34
N ARG A 9 -2.89 28.13 -6.64
CA ARG A 9 -2.06 27.93 -5.44
C ARG A 9 -2.82 27.19 -4.34
N LYS A 10 -4.07 27.60 -4.06
CA LYS A 10 -4.94 26.94 -3.07
C LYS A 10 -5.26 25.50 -3.47
N LYS A 11 -5.55 25.25 -4.75
CA LYS A 11 -5.79 23.89 -5.29
C LYS A 11 -4.56 22.99 -5.12
N ARG A 12 -3.37 23.49 -5.46
CA ARG A 12 -2.09 22.76 -5.31
C ARG A 12 -1.85 22.37 -3.85
N ALA A 13 -1.98 23.33 -2.93
CA ALA A 13 -1.79 23.07 -1.50
C ALA A 13 -2.75 21.97 -0.97
N ARG A 14 -4.02 22.01 -1.40
CA ARG A 14 -5.00 20.97 -1.05
C ARG A 14 -4.61 19.60 -1.60
N ARG A 15 -4.18 19.51 -2.85
CA ARG A 15 -3.75 18.24 -3.47
C ARG A 15 -2.57 17.60 -2.72
N HIS A 16 -1.55 18.38 -2.34
CA HIS A 16 -0.41 17.84 -1.60
C HIS A 16 -0.81 17.28 -0.23
N ARG A 17 -1.65 18.01 0.52
CA ARG A 17 -2.17 17.55 1.82
C ARG A 17 -2.99 16.26 1.66
N ASN A 18 -3.91 16.23 0.69
CA ASN A 18 -4.76 15.07 0.44
C ASN A 18 -3.94 13.85 -0.02
N ALA A 19 -2.89 14.04 -0.81
CA ALA A 19 -2.02 12.94 -1.26
C ALA A 19 -1.27 12.27 -0.09
N GLY A 20 -0.89 13.03 0.95
CA GLY A 20 -0.34 12.45 2.18
C GLY A 20 -1.35 11.59 2.92
N SER A 21 -2.56 12.11 3.12
CA SER A 21 -3.65 11.39 3.79
C SER A 21 -4.05 10.11 3.02
N ALA A 22 -4.23 10.21 1.70
CA ALA A 22 -4.59 9.07 0.87
C ALA A 22 -3.54 7.95 0.89
N ARG A 23 -2.25 8.30 0.89
CA ARG A 23 -1.15 7.32 1.03
C ARG A 23 -1.24 6.57 2.35
N LYS A 24 -1.40 7.28 3.46
CA LYS A 24 -1.52 6.67 4.79
C LYS A 24 -2.77 5.79 4.90
N ALA A 25 -3.92 6.23 4.37
CA ALA A 25 -5.15 5.44 4.36
C ALA A 25 -5.01 4.14 3.55
N LYS A 26 -4.31 4.19 2.40
CA LYS A 26 -4.02 2.98 1.60
C LYS A 26 -3.11 2.02 2.35
N GLN A 27 -2.10 2.52 3.06
CA GLN A 27 -1.20 1.71 3.88
C GLN A 27 -1.92 1.09 5.08
N ALA A 28 -2.76 1.87 5.78
CA ALA A 28 -3.52 1.39 6.94
C ALA A 28 -4.46 0.21 6.59
N ARG A 29 -5.00 0.18 5.37
CA ARG A 29 -5.85 -0.95 4.90
C ARG A 29 -5.11 -2.28 4.78
N ARG A 30 -3.77 -2.28 4.67
CA ARG A 30 -2.93 -3.48 4.54
C ARG A 30 -1.81 -3.49 5.57
N SER A 31 -2.06 -2.93 6.76
CA SER A 31 -1.03 -2.87 7.82
C SER A 31 -0.65 -4.27 8.33
N THR A 32 -1.53 -5.25 8.17
CA THR A 32 -1.28 -6.66 8.46
C THR A 32 -1.59 -7.47 7.21
N LEU A 33 -0.67 -8.36 6.83
CA LEU A 33 -0.94 -9.38 5.83
C LEU A 33 -2.11 -10.25 6.31
N SER A 34 -3.01 -10.61 5.40
CA SER A 34 -4.04 -11.60 5.69
C SER A 34 -3.39 -12.96 5.99
N ALA A 35 -4.11 -13.84 6.71
CA ALA A 35 -3.61 -15.19 6.98
C ALA A 35 -3.21 -15.94 5.69
N ALA A 36 -3.97 -15.75 4.61
CA ALA A 36 -3.63 -16.31 3.30
C ALA A 36 -2.30 -15.78 2.76
N GLU A 37 -2.04 -14.47 2.86
CA GLU A 37 -0.77 -13.86 2.44
C GLU A 37 0.41 -14.26 3.34
N LEU A 38 0.18 -14.39 4.65
CA LEU A 38 1.19 -14.83 5.62
C LEU A 38 1.65 -16.26 5.35
N PHE A 39 0.71 -17.16 5.05
CA PHE A 39 0.96 -18.59 4.96
C PHE A 39 1.10 -19.12 3.52
N ALA A 40 0.97 -18.27 2.49
CA ALA A 40 1.12 -18.65 1.08
C ALA A 40 2.44 -19.40 0.78
N SER A 41 3.52 -19.11 1.52
CA SER A 41 4.82 -19.75 1.36
C SER A 41 5.00 -21.07 2.12
N LEU A 42 4.10 -21.39 3.07
CA LEU A 42 4.24 -22.54 3.95
C LEU A 42 3.55 -23.81 3.44
N GLY A 43 2.77 -23.72 2.34
CA GLY A 43 2.00 -24.85 1.81
C GLY A 43 0.69 -25.07 2.56
N GLU A 44 0.01 -26.18 2.27
CA GLU A 44 -1.25 -26.53 2.95
C GLU A 44 -1.00 -27.04 4.39
N PRO A 45 -1.84 -26.65 5.37
CA PRO A 45 -1.72 -27.14 6.73
C PRO A 45 -1.85 -28.66 6.78
N GLY A 46 -0.86 -29.32 7.40
CA GLY A 46 -0.78 -30.78 7.50
C GLY A 46 0.05 -31.46 6.40
N LYS A 47 0.54 -30.71 5.40
CA LYS A 47 1.50 -31.22 4.41
C LYS A 47 2.90 -30.61 4.68
N PRO A 48 3.99 -31.34 4.40
CA PRO A 48 5.34 -30.78 4.54
C PRO A 48 5.48 -29.54 3.65
N ALA A 49 6.10 -28.48 4.18
CA ALA A 49 6.30 -27.25 3.45
C ALA A 49 7.08 -27.52 2.14
N PRO A 50 6.67 -26.91 1.01
CA PRO A 50 7.32 -27.15 -0.27
C PRO A 50 8.80 -26.75 -0.17
N GLN A 51 9.69 -27.67 -0.56
CA GLN A 51 11.13 -27.45 -0.53
C GLN A 51 11.46 -26.30 -1.49
N ARG A 52 11.98 -25.20 -0.93
CA ARG A 52 12.26 -23.96 -1.66
C ARG A 52 13.29 -24.26 -2.76
N ALA A 53 12.84 -24.42 -4.01
CA ALA A 53 13.75 -24.52 -5.14
C ALA A 53 14.53 -23.20 -5.19
N ALA A 54 15.85 -23.29 -5.01
CA ALA A 54 16.75 -22.14 -4.96
C ALA A 54 16.52 -21.24 -6.18
N THR A 55 15.98 -20.05 -5.92
CA THR A 55 15.85 -18.99 -6.92
C THR A 55 17.26 -18.56 -7.33
N LYS A 56 17.72 -18.97 -8.52
CA LYS A 56 18.87 -18.33 -9.19
C LYS A 56 18.43 -16.89 -9.52
N GLY A 57 19.28 -15.93 -9.13
CA GLY A 57 19.07 -14.49 -9.29
C GLY A 57 19.16 -14.02 -10.73
#